data_AF-A0A7X6PTN3-F1
#
_entry.id   AF-A0A7X6PTN3-F1
#
_cell.length_a   1.000
_cell.length_b   1.000
_cell.length_c   1.000
_cell.angle_alpha   90.00
_cell.angle_beta   90.00
_cell.angle_gamma   90.00
#
_symmetry.space_group_name_H-M   'P 1'
#
loop_
_entity.id
_entity.type
_entity.pdbx_description
1 polymer ?
#
loop_
_entity_poly.entity_id
_entity_poly.type
_entity_poly.pdbx_seq_one_letter_code
_entity_poly.pdbx_strand_id
1 'polypeptide(L)'
;MNDQDMETKKSDERVNHMRAPSMRSHTSGDADLHTTDPLQQKPSRNAIREISLELDSPGDTESVSGESELRNREDVSLDQETDVRLSQMGNHKGKKRDAEKKSRVLSSFLLVLAFACLALGIYLLVKPAIVHKNQDKIADNLLEQLNQLAPSSTEEVSIEVNVDDINLPGSYSDEYDYILPPGVTIGETVDVKPTVNTPKPGTIITIRSDSIMRISKINLEIAVAPDINASSLWVLPGHYPSSVQPGEVGINAYFGHRMYGKGRHFNRLDEVTPGDTIKIQRKGMLYTYVVDSSDIIEPSELGRFIYERTDEPRIVLVTCHPKQMTGVPKYRIVVRGHLESAQPIG
;
A
#
# COMPACT_ATOMS: atom_id res chain seq x y z
N MET A 1 -50.85 5.49 68.12
CA MET A 1 -51.02 4.13 68.66
C MET A 1 -50.00 3.25 67.95
N ASN A 2 -49.03 2.77 68.73
CA ASN A 2 -47.80 1.99 68.46
C ASN A 2 -46.73 2.64 67.55
N ASP A 3 -45.53 3.00 68.00
CA ASP A 3 -44.48 2.43 68.90
C ASP A 3 -43.56 1.36 68.28
N GLN A 4 -42.28 1.53 68.64
CA GLN A 4 -41.09 0.64 68.64
C GLN A 4 -40.14 0.79 67.44
N ASP A 5 -39.03 1.52 67.57
CA ASP A 5 -37.77 1.23 68.31
C ASP A 5 -36.76 0.44 67.47
N MET A 6 -35.64 1.07 67.10
CA MET A 6 -34.31 0.54 67.49
C MET A 6 -33.19 1.56 67.24
N GLU A 7 -32.54 1.90 68.34
CA GLU A 7 -31.33 2.70 68.50
C GLU A 7 -30.04 2.03 68.00
N THR A 8 -29.13 2.89 67.52
CA THR A 8 -27.68 2.99 67.76
C THR A 8 -26.75 1.76 67.67
N LYS A 9 -25.66 1.92 66.91
CA LYS A 9 -24.32 1.92 67.51
C LYS A 9 -23.26 2.61 66.64
N LYS A 10 -22.61 3.57 67.27
CA LYS A 10 -21.40 4.31 66.86
C LYS A 10 -20.18 3.54 67.36
N SER A 11 -19.11 3.48 66.58
CA SER A 11 -17.76 3.20 67.09
C SER A 11 -16.71 3.87 66.20
N ASP A 12 -16.08 4.90 66.79
CA ASP A 12 -14.84 5.53 66.38
C ASP A 12 -13.67 4.52 66.36
N GLU A 13 -12.67 4.69 65.47
CA GLU A 13 -11.29 5.00 65.88
C GLU A 13 -10.30 5.11 64.69
N ARG A 14 -9.68 6.31 64.61
CA ARG A 14 -8.24 6.61 64.52
C ARG A 14 -7.39 6.14 63.32
N VAL A 15 -7.04 7.16 62.51
CA VAL A 15 -5.68 7.70 62.28
C VAL A 15 -4.53 6.69 62.16
N ASN A 16 -3.92 6.63 60.96
CA ASN A 16 -2.46 6.59 60.89
C ASN A 16 -1.93 7.34 59.65
N HIS A 17 -1.30 8.48 59.91
CA HIS A 17 -0.36 9.13 59.00
C HIS A 17 0.91 8.29 58.93
N MET A 18 1.35 7.91 57.73
CA MET A 18 2.77 7.59 57.52
C MET A 18 3.30 8.29 56.27
N ARG A 19 4.54 8.74 56.47
CA ARG A 19 5.27 9.82 55.84
C ARG A 19 6.22 9.21 54.79
N ALA A 20 6.45 9.96 53.72
CA ALA A 20 7.41 9.63 52.67
C ALA A 20 8.84 9.35 53.18
N PRO A 21 9.63 8.53 52.47
CA PRO A 21 11.08 8.60 52.53
C PRO A 21 11.61 9.51 51.41
N SER A 22 12.16 10.64 51.83
CA SER A 22 13.17 11.41 51.10
C SER A 22 14.44 10.55 50.95
N MET A 23 14.96 10.43 49.73
CA MET A 23 16.34 10.01 49.51
C MET A 23 17.08 11.04 48.67
N ARG A 24 18.37 11.11 49.00
CA ARG A 24 19.27 12.25 48.87
C ARG A 24 19.81 12.41 47.46
N SER A 25 20.06 13.69 47.18
CA SER A 25 21.07 14.23 46.27
C SER A 25 22.38 13.43 46.24
N HIS A 26 22.80 13.07 45.04
CA HIS A 26 24.22 12.99 44.69
C HIS A 26 24.51 14.02 43.62
N THR A 27 25.33 15.01 44.00
CA THR A 27 26.06 15.90 43.11
C THR A 27 27.44 15.32 42.83
N SER A 28 28.09 15.90 41.82
CA SER A 28 29.50 15.80 41.40
C SER A 28 29.79 14.85 40.25
N GLY A 29 30.39 15.44 39.20
CA GLY A 29 31.00 14.71 38.10
C GLY A 29 31.06 15.48 36.80
N ASP A 30 31.58 16.72 36.82
CA ASP A 30 32.02 17.43 35.63
C ASP A 30 33.03 16.56 34.85
N ALA A 31 32.77 16.38 33.56
CA ALA A 31 33.78 15.99 32.59
C ALA A 31 33.45 16.67 31.27
N ASP A 32 34.04 17.86 31.11
CA ASP A 32 34.26 18.53 29.84
C ASP A 32 34.86 17.54 28.83
N LEU A 33 34.22 17.38 27.67
CA LEU A 33 34.93 16.95 26.48
C LEU A 33 34.40 17.68 25.24
N HIS A 34 35.11 18.76 24.95
CA HIS A 34 35.49 19.26 23.64
C HIS A 34 34.50 19.11 22.47
N THR A 35 33.89 20.25 22.17
CA THR A 35 33.68 20.78 20.82
C THR A 35 34.84 20.49 19.87
N THR A 36 34.56 19.76 18.78
CA THR A 36 35.17 20.00 17.45
C THR A 36 34.23 19.48 16.34
N ASP A 37 33.50 20.39 15.70
CA ASP A 37 33.24 20.39 14.26
C ASP A 37 33.72 21.76 13.78
N PRO A 38 34.62 21.85 12.78
CA PRO A 38 34.14 22.00 11.41
C PRO A 38 35.05 21.36 10.35
N LEU A 39 34.47 20.86 9.25
CA LEU A 39 34.73 21.33 7.87
C LEU A 39 34.36 20.28 6.80
N GLN A 40 33.32 20.64 6.03
CA GLN A 40 33.28 20.64 4.57
C GLN A 40 33.74 19.38 3.81
N GLN A 41 32.77 18.60 3.31
CA GLN A 41 32.93 17.92 2.02
C GLN A 41 31.82 18.31 1.05
N LYS A 42 32.26 18.99 0.00
CA LYS A 42 31.52 19.48 -1.15
C LYS A 42 31.30 18.33 -2.14
N PRO A 43 30.13 18.19 -2.80
CA PRO A 43 29.92 17.11 -3.76
C PRO A 43 30.63 17.41 -5.09
N SER A 44 31.43 16.44 -5.56
CA SER A 44 32.05 16.48 -6.88
C SER A 44 31.02 16.24 -7.98
N ARG A 45 30.90 17.23 -8.87
CA ARG A 45 30.14 17.18 -10.13
C ARG A 45 30.70 16.08 -11.03
N ASN A 46 29.83 15.23 -11.57
CA ASN A 46 30.10 14.52 -12.82
C ASN A 46 28.98 14.82 -13.82
N ALA A 47 29.44 15.24 -14.99
CA ALA A 47 28.69 15.91 -16.03
C ALA A 47 27.77 14.96 -16.80
N ILE A 48 26.59 15.50 -17.13
CA ILE A 48 25.62 14.98 -18.06
C ILE A 48 26.21 15.10 -19.47
N ARG A 49 26.22 13.98 -20.20
CA ARG A 49 26.56 13.91 -21.62
C ARG A 49 25.25 14.02 -22.40
N GLU A 50 25.00 15.16 -23.01
CA GLU A 50 23.97 15.33 -24.03
C GLU A 50 24.41 14.62 -25.32
N ILE A 51 23.53 13.83 -25.91
CA ILE A 51 23.68 13.23 -27.23
C ILE A 51 22.62 13.89 -28.11
N SER A 52 23.06 14.83 -28.95
CA SER A 52 22.27 15.37 -30.05
C SER A 52 22.30 14.40 -31.22
N LEU A 53 21.12 14.01 -31.70
CA LEU A 53 20.88 13.24 -32.91
C LEU A 53 20.63 14.22 -34.07
N GLU A 54 21.61 14.39 -34.94
CA GLU A 54 21.42 14.98 -36.28
C GLU A 54 21.14 13.85 -37.28
N LEU A 55 19.93 13.88 -37.83
CA LEU A 55 19.49 13.10 -38.98
C LEU A 55 19.81 13.91 -40.24
N ASP A 56 20.63 13.36 -41.13
CA ASP A 56 20.82 13.92 -42.46
C ASP A 56 20.44 12.88 -43.53
N SER A 57 19.74 13.35 -44.55
CA SER A 57 19.11 12.61 -45.64
C SER A 57 19.69 13.13 -46.96
N PRO A 58 19.80 12.29 -48.01
CA PRO A 58 19.74 12.85 -49.36
C PRO A 58 18.85 12.04 -50.32
N GLY A 59 17.90 12.75 -50.95
CA GLY A 59 17.61 12.63 -52.39
C GLY A 59 18.45 13.69 -53.13
N ASP A 60 18.65 13.74 -54.44
CA ASP A 60 17.93 13.18 -55.58
C ASP A 60 18.83 13.23 -56.85
N THR A 61 18.49 12.37 -57.83
CA THR A 61 18.55 12.52 -59.31
C THR A 61 19.85 12.93 -60.05
N GLU A 62 20.23 12.14 -61.06
CA GLU A 62 20.15 12.55 -62.48
C GLU A 62 20.40 11.39 -63.47
N SER A 63 19.79 11.51 -64.65
CA SER A 63 19.74 10.55 -65.77
C SER A 63 20.61 11.01 -66.95
N VAL A 64 21.35 10.12 -67.62
CA VAL A 64 21.76 10.29 -69.04
C VAL A 64 21.89 8.93 -69.75
N SER A 65 21.43 8.95 -71.01
CA SER A 65 21.36 7.99 -72.11
C SER A 65 22.68 7.42 -72.67
N GLY A 66 22.59 6.31 -73.43
CA GLY A 66 23.42 6.09 -74.63
C GLY A 66 23.94 4.66 -74.87
N GLU A 67 23.39 4.00 -75.91
CA GLU A 67 24.01 3.20 -77.00
C GLU A 67 25.39 2.53 -76.79
N SER A 68 25.83 1.47 -77.47
CA SER A 68 25.34 0.36 -78.32
C SER A 68 26.62 -0.44 -78.68
N GLU A 69 26.50 -1.54 -79.44
CA GLU A 69 27.59 -2.37 -80.01
C GLU A 69 28.30 -3.38 -79.08
N LEU A 70 28.80 -4.53 -79.52
CA LEU A 70 28.55 -5.50 -80.61
C LEU A 70 29.68 -6.56 -80.46
N ARG A 71 29.43 -7.79 -80.96
CA ARG A 71 30.36 -8.95 -81.19
C ARG A 71 30.31 -10.07 -80.13
N ASN A 72 29.68 -11.21 -80.46
CA ASN A 72 30.21 -12.39 -81.21
C ASN A 72 31.42 -13.02 -80.52
N ARG A 73 31.60 -14.32 -80.36
CA ARG A 73 31.04 -15.61 -80.83
C ARG A 73 31.56 -16.62 -79.77
N GLU A 74 30.92 -17.74 -79.47
CA GLU A 74 31.09 -19.00 -80.23
C GLU A 74 29.96 -19.97 -79.93
N ASP A 75 29.41 -20.50 -81.02
CA ASP A 75 28.54 -21.65 -81.10
C ASP A 75 29.31 -22.94 -80.73
N VAL A 76 28.70 -23.82 -79.93
CA VAL A 76 28.74 -25.25 -80.25
C VAL A 76 27.32 -25.78 -80.09
N SER A 77 26.85 -26.31 -81.20
CA SER A 77 25.51 -26.78 -81.51
C SER A 77 25.36 -28.28 -81.26
N LEU A 78 24.10 -28.69 -81.01
CA LEU A 78 23.44 -29.89 -81.57
C LEU A 78 23.92 -31.26 -80.98
N ASP A 79 23.06 -32.18 -80.52
CA ASP A 79 21.80 -32.64 -81.13
C ASP A 79 20.80 -33.21 -80.13
N GLN A 80 19.54 -33.20 -80.61
CA GLN A 80 18.35 -33.83 -80.04
C GLN A 80 18.50 -35.34 -79.88
N GLU A 81 17.93 -35.88 -78.79
CA GLU A 81 17.17 -37.13 -78.91
C GLU A 81 15.87 -37.01 -78.11
N THR A 82 14.78 -37.10 -78.85
CA THR A 82 13.39 -37.10 -78.43
C THR A 82 13.05 -38.37 -77.66
N ASP A 83 12.32 -38.15 -76.56
CA ASP A 83 11.08 -38.86 -76.25
C ASP A 83 11.18 -40.34 -75.84
N VAL A 84 11.48 -40.59 -74.55
CA VAL A 84 10.83 -41.68 -73.80
C VAL A 84 10.70 -41.29 -72.32
N ARG A 85 9.49 -41.50 -71.79
CA ARG A 85 9.10 -41.53 -70.36
C ARG A 85 8.49 -40.25 -69.78
N LEU A 86 7.30 -39.93 -70.29
CA LEU A 86 6.14 -39.82 -69.38
C LEU A 86 6.16 -41.02 -68.43
N SER A 87 6.55 -40.81 -67.17
CA SER A 87 6.07 -41.53 -65.97
C SER A 87 6.93 -41.27 -64.72
N GLN A 88 7.36 -40.04 -64.44
CA GLN A 88 7.93 -39.70 -63.11
C GLN A 88 7.51 -38.30 -62.58
N MET A 89 6.36 -37.77 -63.00
CA MET A 89 5.76 -36.55 -62.42
C MET A 89 4.61 -36.83 -61.44
N GLY A 90 4.55 -38.03 -60.86
CA GLY A 90 3.45 -38.44 -59.98
C GLY A 90 3.67 -38.23 -58.47
N ASN A 91 4.91 -38.26 -57.96
CA ASN A 91 5.11 -38.54 -56.53
C ASN A 91 5.75 -37.41 -55.68
N HIS A 92 6.16 -36.29 -56.28
CA HIS A 92 6.62 -35.11 -55.49
C HIS A 92 5.50 -34.14 -55.12
N LYS A 93 4.36 -34.21 -55.79
CA LYS A 93 3.22 -33.29 -55.58
C LYS A 93 2.38 -33.67 -54.36
N GLY A 94 2.39 -34.92 -53.91
CA GLY A 94 1.68 -35.39 -52.71
C GLY A 94 2.41 -35.04 -51.41
N LYS A 95 3.71 -35.37 -51.33
CA LYS A 95 4.56 -35.09 -50.15
C LYS A 95 4.70 -33.59 -49.84
N LYS A 96 4.77 -32.73 -50.88
CA LYS A 96 4.72 -31.25 -50.72
C LYS A 96 3.37 -30.77 -50.19
N ARG A 97 2.26 -31.30 -50.69
CA ARG A 97 0.90 -30.91 -50.26
C ARG A 97 0.60 -31.34 -48.82
N ASP A 98 1.07 -32.50 -48.39
CA ASP A 98 0.90 -32.96 -47.00
C ASP A 98 1.80 -32.18 -46.02
N ALA A 99 3.02 -31.83 -46.42
CA ALA A 99 3.91 -30.97 -45.64
C ALA A 99 3.37 -29.52 -45.53
N GLU A 100 2.86 -28.95 -46.63
CA GLU A 100 2.21 -27.64 -46.63
C GLU A 100 0.93 -27.65 -45.76
N LYS A 101 0.10 -28.68 -45.86
CA LYS A 101 -1.12 -28.82 -45.05
C LYS A 101 -0.78 -28.96 -43.56
N LYS A 102 0.26 -29.72 -43.20
CA LYS A 102 0.75 -29.85 -41.82
C LYS A 102 1.32 -28.52 -41.29
N SER A 103 2.02 -27.74 -42.12
CA SER A 103 2.54 -26.41 -41.75
C SER A 103 1.43 -25.36 -41.59
N ARG A 104 0.35 -25.44 -42.36
CA ARG A 104 -0.81 -24.54 -42.23
C ARG A 104 -1.62 -24.84 -40.96
N VAL A 105 -1.83 -26.12 -40.63
CA VAL A 105 -2.48 -26.50 -39.37
C VAL A 105 -1.63 -26.09 -38.16
N LEU A 106 -0.30 -26.27 -38.24
CA LEU A 106 0.61 -25.81 -37.21
C LEU A 106 0.62 -24.28 -37.07
N SER A 107 0.59 -23.55 -38.19
CA SER A 107 0.51 -22.08 -38.20
C SER A 107 -0.80 -21.57 -37.61
N SER A 108 -1.94 -22.16 -37.98
CA SER A 108 -3.23 -21.84 -37.37
C SER A 108 -3.25 -22.15 -35.87
N PHE A 109 -2.66 -23.26 -35.44
CA PHE A 109 -2.53 -23.59 -34.02
C PHE A 109 -1.66 -22.59 -33.26
N LEU A 110 -0.49 -22.22 -33.81
CA LEU A 110 0.39 -21.21 -33.22
C LEU A 110 -0.28 -19.84 -33.12
N LEU A 111 -1.08 -19.46 -34.12
CA LEU A 111 -1.84 -18.23 -34.12
C LEU A 111 -2.94 -18.23 -33.05
N VAL A 112 -3.67 -19.33 -32.88
CA VAL A 112 -4.64 -19.47 -31.77
C VAL A 112 -3.95 -19.42 -30.41
N LEU A 113 -2.81 -20.10 -30.26
CA LEU A 113 -2.01 -20.06 -29.04
C LEU A 113 -1.50 -18.64 -28.73
N ALA A 114 -1.04 -17.90 -29.75
CA ALA A 114 -0.61 -16.52 -29.61
C ALA A 114 -1.77 -15.61 -29.14
N PHE A 115 -2.97 -15.76 -29.71
CA PHE A 115 -4.15 -15.02 -29.25
C PHE A 115 -4.56 -15.41 -27.82
N ALA A 116 -4.46 -16.69 -27.44
CA ALA A 116 -4.73 -17.13 -26.07
C ALA A 116 -3.72 -16.56 -25.07
N CYS A 117 -2.42 -16.58 -25.39
CA CYS A 117 -1.38 -15.96 -24.57
C CYS A 117 -1.55 -14.44 -24.48
N LEU A 118 -1.94 -13.78 -25.57
CA LEU A 118 -2.23 -12.34 -25.59
C LEU A 118 -3.45 -12.01 -24.72
N ALA A 119 -4.54 -12.78 -24.83
CA ALA A 119 -5.73 -12.61 -24.00
C ALA A 119 -5.40 -12.82 -22.51
N LEU A 120 -4.60 -13.83 -22.19
CA LEU A 120 -4.12 -14.08 -20.83
C LEU A 120 -3.23 -12.93 -20.33
N GLY A 121 -2.32 -12.42 -21.17
CA GLY A 121 -1.47 -11.28 -20.86
C GLY A 121 -2.29 -10.02 -20.56
N ILE A 122 -3.27 -9.69 -21.40
CA ILE A 122 -4.19 -8.57 -21.17
C ILE A 122 -4.97 -8.77 -19.88
N TYR A 123 -5.49 -9.97 -19.64
CA TYR A 123 -6.21 -10.29 -18.41
C TYR A 123 -5.36 -10.01 -17.16
N LEU A 124 -4.09 -10.45 -17.16
CA LEU A 124 -3.18 -10.22 -16.04
C LEU A 124 -2.85 -8.74 -15.82
N LEU A 125 -2.80 -7.93 -16.89
CA LEU A 125 -2.60 -6.48 -16.78
C LEU A 125 -3.83 -5.73 -16.27
N VAL A 126 -5.03 -6.17 -16.65
CA VAL A 126 -6.29 -5.51 -16.29
C VAL A 126 -6.76 -5.90 -14.89
N LYS A 127 -6.48 -7.14 -14.45
CA LYS A 127 -6.95 -7.66 -13.15
C LYS A 127 -6.62 -6.75 -11.96
N PRO A 128 -5.38 -6.25 -11.76
CA PRO A 128 -5.06 -5.35 -10.64
C PRO A 128 -5.91 -4.07 -10.64
N ALA A 129 -6.16 -3.49 -11.82
CA ALA A 129 -6.97 -2.28 -11.95
C ALA A 129 -8.44 -2.54 -11.58
N ILE A 130 -8.99 -3.71 -11.94
CA ILE A 130 -10.34 -4.12 -11.53
C ILE A 130 -10.43 -4.25 -10.01
N VAL A 131 -9.48 -4.97 -9.39
CA VAL A 131 -9.46 -5.19 -7.94
C VAL A 131 -9.35 -3.86 -7.19
N HIS A 132 -8.46 -2.96 -7.62
CA HIS A 132 -8.34 -1.64 -7.01
C HIS A 132 -9.62 -0.83 -7.11
N LYS A 133 -10.30 -0.88 -8.27
CA LYS A 133 -11.59 -0.21 -8.45
C LYS A 133 -12.68 -0.83 -7.58
N ASN A 134 -12.65 -2.14 -7.34
CA ASN A 134 -13.59 -2.79 -6.44
C ASN A 134 -13.36 -2.37 -4.99
N GLN A 135 -12.09 -2.33 -4.53
CA GLN A 135 -11.73 -1.81 -3.20
C GLN A 135 -12.24 -0.39 -2.97
N ASP A 136 -12.05 0.50 -3.95
CA ASP A 136 -12.49 1.91 -3.84
C ASP A 136 -14.00 2.01 -3.74
N LYS A 137 -14.74 1.25 -4.55
CA LYS A 137 -16.20 1.18 -4.46
C LYS A 137 -16.70 0.71 -3.10
N ILE A 138 -16.03 -0.28 -2.50
CA ILE A 138 -16.41 -0.79 -1.18
C ILE A 138 -16.18 0.30 -0.12
N ALA A 139 -15.03 0.99 -0.17
CA ALA A 139 -14.72 2.09 0.73
C ALA A 139 -15.72 3.25 0.59
N ASP A 140 -16.01 3.66 -0.64
CA ASP A 140 -16.97 4.72 -0.96
C ASP A 140 -18.38 4.35 -0.49
N ASN A 141 -18.81 3.10 -0.68
CA ASN A 141 -20.12 2.63 -0.24
C ASN A 141 -20.26 2.64 1.28
N LEU A 142 -19.21 2.22 2.01
CA LEU A 142 -19.19 2.30 3.48
C LEU A 142 -19.25 3.76 3.95
N LEU A 143 -18.50 4.65 3.31
CA LEU A 143 -18.54 6.08 3.60
C LEU A 143 -19.91 6.69 3.31
N GLU A 144 -20.54 6.33 2.18
CA GLU A 144 -21.87 6.80 1.80
C GLU A 144 -22.92 6.35 2.81
N GLN A 145 -22.91 5.07 3.20
CA GLN A 145 -23.82 4.54 4.22
C GLN A 145 -23.64 5.26 5.56
N LEU A 146 -22.40 5.53 5.99
CA LEU A 146 -22.15 6.30 7.22
C LEU A 146 -22.65 7.74 7.12
N ASN A 147 -22.51 8.38 5.95
CA ASN A 147 -23.02 9.74 5.73
C ASN A 147 -24.55 9.80 5.63
N GLN A 148 -25.22 8.69 5.33
CA GLN A 148 -26.69 8.58 5.34
C GLN A 148 -27.25 8.40 6.75
N LEU A 149 -26.45 7.91 7.71
CA LEU A 149 -26.85 7.86 9.11
C LEU A 149 -26.97 9.28 9.67
N ALA A 150 -27.87 9.45 10.64
CA ALA A 150 -27.90 10.69 11.41
C ALA A 150 -26.50 10.95 12.00
N PRO A 151 -25.97 12.19 11.96
CA PRO A 151 -24.61 12.45 12.45
C PRO A 151 -24.37 12.08 13.91
N SER A 152 -25.44 12.09 14.73
CA SER A 152 -25.49 11.65 16.12
C SER A 152 -25.61 10.14 16.32
N SER A 153 -25.73 9.35 15.24
CA SER A 153 -25.89 7.90 15.29
C SER A 153 -24.65 7.22 15.87
N THR A 154 -24.89 6.18 16.64
CA THR A 154 -23.85 5.26 17.15
C THR A 154 -23.85 3.93 16.39
N GLU A 155 -24.64 3.83 15.33
CA GLU A 155 -24.74 2.62 14.51
C GLU A 155 -23.44 2.37 13.74
N GLU A 156 -23.14 1.09 13.58
CA GLU A 156 -22.01 0.61 12.79
C GLU A 156 -22.54 0.09 11.45
N VAL A 157 -21.83 0.44 10.38
CA VAL A 157 -22.14 -0.04 9.04
C VAL A 157 -21.27 -1.25 8.72
N SER A 158 -21.83 -2.23 8.00
CA SER A 158 -21.08 -3.37 7.52
C SER A 158 -21.44 -3.76 6.10
N ILE A 159 -20.46 -4.26 5.35
CA ILE A 159 -20.65 -4.80 4.01
C ILE A 159 -20.01 -6.18 3.88
N GLU A 160 -20.69 -7.10 3.19
CA GLU A 160 -20.14 -8.40 2.83
C GLU A 160 -19.32 -8.29 1.55
N VAL A 161 -18.09 -8.78 1.61
CA VAL A 161 -17.10 -8.65 0.53
C VAL A 161 -16.55 -10.04 0.20
N ASN A 162 -16.52 -10.37 -1.08
CA ASN A 162 -15.80 -11.54 -1.53
C ASN A 162 -14.29 -11.27 -1.49
N VAL A 163 -13.56 -12.19 -0.86
CA VAL A 163 -12.10 -12.19 -0.80
C VAL A 163 -11.44 -12.01 -2.17
N ASP A 164 -12.03 -12.51 -3.24
CA ASP A 164 -11.46 -12.39 -4.59
C ASP A 164 -11.58 -10.96 -5.18
N ASP A 165 -12.49 -10.14 -4.63
CA ASP A 165 -12.67 -8.73 -5.01
C ASP A 165 -11.67 -7.80 -4.32
N ILE A 166 -10.97 -8.29 -3.30
CA ILE A 166 -9.92 -7.57 -2.58
C ILE A 166 -8.60 -8.31 -2.76
N ASN A 167 -7.49 -7.59 -2.89
CA ASN A 167 -6.20 -8.26 -3.01
C ASN A 167 -5.71 -8.74 -1.63
N LEU A 168 -6.27 -9.81 -1.06
CA LEU A 168 -5.78 -10.35 0.21
C LEU A 168 -4.31 -10.78 0.06
N PRO A 169 -3.42 -10.42 1.01
CA PRO A 169 -2.01 -10.69 0.82
C PRO A 169 -1.74 -12.17 1.02
N GLY A 170 -0.98 -12.73 0.07
CA GLY A 170 0.04 -13.74 0.36
C GLY A 170 1.44 -13.10 0.42
N SER A 171 1.56 -11.78 0.59
CA SER A 171 2.79 -11.03 0.31
C SER A 171 2.93 -9.79 1.18
N TYR A 172 2.97 -9.95 2.50
CA TYR A 172 3.77 -9.10 3.39
C TYR A 172 4.20 -10.01 4.53
N SER A 173 5.51 -10.14 4.74
CA SER A 173 6.07 -11.04 5.75
C SER A 173 5.66 -10.57 7.14
N ASP A 174 5.03 -11.47 7.89
CA ASP A 174 4.59 -11.30 9.29
C ASP A 174 5.68 -10.79 10.24
N GLU A 175 6.94 -10.88 9.82
CA GLU A 175 8.13 -10.47 10.59
C GLU A 175 8.12 -8.98 10.99
N TYR A 176 7.40 -8.10 10.28
CA TYR A 176 7.37 -6.65 10.57
C TYR A 176 6.01 -6.13 11.05
N ASP A 177 5.03 -6.99 11.32
CA ASP A 177 3.70 -6.60 11.81
C ASP A 177 3.64 -6.44 13.34
N TYR A 178 4.75 -6.70 14.04
CA TYR A 178 4.81 -6.52 15.48
C TYR A 178 5.09 -5.06 15.84
N ILE A 179 4.06 -4.39 16.36
CA ILE A 179 4.23 -3.14 17.10
C ILE A 179 4.72 -3.53 18.50
N LEU A 180 6.04 -3.58 18.68
CA LEU A 180 6.64 -4.01 19.95
C LEU A 180 6.72 -2.83 20.92
N PRO A 181 6.36 -3.01 22.20
CA PRO A 181 6.71 -2.03 23.22
C PRO A 181 8.22 -1.78 23.27
N PRO A 182 8.66 -0.57 23.64
CA PRO A 182 10.09 -0.29 23.79
C PRO A 182 10.78 -1.31 24.69
N GLY A 183 11.86 -1.91 24.19
CA GLY A 183 12.64 -2.94 24.91
C GLY A 183 12.15 -4.39 24.73
N VAL A 184 11.13 -4.63 23.90
CA VAL A 184 10.66 -5.98 23.56
C VAL A 184 11.21 -6.40 22.19
N THR A 185 11.82 -7.59 22.10
CA THR A 185 12.37 -8.16 20.86
C THR A 185 11.80 -9.57 20.61
N ILE A 186 11.43 -9.85 19.36
CA ILE A 186 10.94 -11.17 18.92
C ILE A 186 12.07 -12.20 19.04
N GLY A 187 11.79 -13.36 19.64
CA GLY A 187 12.76 -14.45 19.82
C GLY A 187 13.60 -14.42 21.10
N GLU A 188 13.72 -13.27 21.77
CA GLU A 188 14.38 -13.17 23.09
C GLU A 188 13.36 -13.01 24.23
N THR A 189 12.26 -12.31 23.99
CA THR A 189 11.25 -12.01 25.03
C THR A 189 9.85 -12.54 24.73
N VAL A 190 9.52 -12.79 23.45
CA VAL A 190 8.21 -13.32 23.04
C VAL A 190 8.38 -14.31 21.89
N ASP A 191 7.93 -15.55 22.10
CA ASP A 191 7.75 -16.56 21.04
C ASP A 191 6.38 -16.33 20.37
N VAL A 192 6.34 -15.46 19.36
CA VAL A 192 5.14 -15.33 18.53
C VAL A 192 5.31 -16.15 17.27
N LYS A 193 4.51 -17.21 17.14
CA LYS A 193 4.31 -17.90 15.87
C LYS A 193 3.19 -17.16 15.13
N PRO A 194 3.46 -16.48 14.00
CA PRO A 194 2.41 -15.80 13.26
C PRO A 194 1.41 -16.84 12.75
N THR A 195 0.19 -16.80 13.27
CA THR A 195 -0.95 -17.54 12.72
C THR A 195 -1.72 -16.59 11.83
N VAL A 196 -1.28 -16.44 10.58
CA VAL A 196 -2.07 -15.76 9.56
C VAL A 196 -3.15 -16.72 9.10
N ASN A 197 -4.37 -16.54 9.60
CA ASN A 197 -5.54 -17.16 8.99
C ASN A 197 -5.89 -16.35 7.73
N THR A 198 -5.12 -16.50 6.64
CA THR A 198 -5.51 -15.94 5.34
C THR A 198 -6.83 -16.58 4.92
N PRO A 199 -7.91 -15.81 4.71
CA PRO A 199 -9.16 -16.36 4.19
C PRO A 199 -8.93 -17.08 2.86
N LYS A 200 -9.61 -18.21 2.64
CA LYS A 200 -9.52 -18.92 1.36
C LYS A 200 -10.17 -18.10 0.24
N PRO A 201 -9.67 -18.20 -1.01
CA PRO A 201 -10.37 -17.65 -2.17
C PRO A 201 -11.86 -18.03 -2.20
N GLY A 202 -12.72 -17.11 -2.61
CA GLY A 202 -14.18 -17.26 -2.59
C GLY A 202 -14.86 -17.19 -1.21
N THR A 203 -14.11 -16.93 -0.12
CA THR A 203 -14.71 -16.67 1.20
C THR A 203 -15.39 -15.30 1.19
N ILE A 204 -16.55 -15.19 1.84
CA ILE A 204 -17.18 -13.90 2.11
C ILE A 204 -16.75 -13.43 3.50
N ILE A 205 -16.24 -12.21 3.57
CA ILE A 205 -15.85 -11.55 4.81
C ILE A 205 -16.70 -10.31 5.04
N THR A 206 -16.86 -9.92 6.30
CA THR A 206 -17.60 -8.70 6.66
C THR A 206 -16.61 -7.60 7.00
N ILE A 207 -16.67 -6.48 6.29
CA ILE A 207 -15.92 -5.26 6.63
C ILE A 207 -16.86 -4.30 7.32
N ARG A 208 -16.44 -3.74 8.46
CA ARG A 208 -17.26 -2.86 9.29
C ARG A 208 -16.59 -1.51 9.50
N SER A 209 -17.39 -0.49 9.77
CA SER A 209 -16.92 0.87 10.11
C SER A 209 -17.95 1.61 10.94
N ASP A 210 -17.48 2.37 11.93
CA ASP A 210 -18.29 3.24 12.81
C ASP A 210 -17.79 4.70 12.82
N SER A 211 -16.78 5.00 11.99
CA SER A 211 -16.03 6.24 12.05
C SER A 211 -15.71 6.79 10.66
N ILE A 212 -15.63 8.12 10.55
CA ILE A 212 -15.16 8.82 9.35
C ILE A 212 -13.96 9.69 9.73
N MET A 213 -12.88 9.58 8.97
CA MET A 213 -11.69 10.42 9.09
C MET A 213 -11.62 11.43 7.95
N ARG A 214 -11.29 12.68 8.27
CA ARG A 214 -11.08 13.76 7.31
C ARG A 214 -9.76 14.48 7.54
N ILE A 215 -9.00 14.68 6.47
CA ILE A 215 -7.74 15.45 6.46
C ILE A 215 -7.76 16.39 5.25
N SER A 216 -8.14 17.65 5.48
CA SER A 216 -8.40 18.62 4.41
C SER A 216 -7.16 18.89 3.54
N LYS A 217 -5.97 18.92 4.14
CA LYS A 217 -4.69 19.16 3.44
C LYS A 217 -4.49 18.23 2.24
N ILE A 218 -4.90 16.97 2.37
CA ILE A 218 -4.70 15.93 1.37
C ILE A 218 -5.99 15.54 0.64
N ASN A 219 -7.08 16.26 0.89
CA ASN A 219 -8.43 15.97 0.41
C ASN A 219 -8.85 14.52 0.71
N LEU A 220 -8.59 14.07 1.95
CA LEU A 220 -8.98 12.74 2.41
C LEU A 220 -10.29 12.85 3.20
N GLU A 221 -11.26 12.05 2.81
CA GLU A 221 -12.47 11.72 3.56
C GLU A 221 -12.73 10.22 3.37
N ILE A 222 -12.68 9.45 4.45
CA ILE A 222 -12.70 7.99 4.36
C ILE A 222 -13.30 7.36 5.62
N ALA A 223 -14.03 6.26 5.44
CA ALA A 223 -14.45 5.40 6.54
C ALA A 223 -13.24 4.75 7.23
N VAL A 224 -13.36 4.41 8.51
CA VAL A 224 -12.27 3.83 9.30
C VAL A 224 -12.71 2.53 9.95
N ALA A 225 -11.97 1.46 9.67
CA ALA A 225 -12.23 0.16 10.28
C ALA A 225 -11.91 0.18 11.79
N PRO A 226 -12.63 -0.61 12.61
CA PRO A 226 -12.37 -0.71 14.05
C PRO A 226 -11.11 -1.52 14.39
N ASP A 227 -10.44 -2.09 13.38
CA ASP A 227 -9.27 -2.94 13.53
C ASP A 227 -8.26 -2.75 12.39
N ILE A 228 -7.09 -3.38 12.54
CA ILE A 228 -6.01 -3.41 11.56
C ILE A 228 -5.87 -4.79 10.89
N ASN A 229 -6.95 -5.57 10.80
CA ASN A 229 -6.91 -6.86 10.14
C ASN A 229 -6.60 -6.67 8.64
N ALA A 230 -5.88 -7.63 8.05
CA ALA A 230 -5.47 -7.55 6.65
C ALA A 230 -6.65 -7.30 5.70
N SER A 231 -7.79 -7.97 5.93
CA SER A 231 -9.02 -7.77 5.16
C SER A 231 -9.55 -6.34 5.20
N SER A 232 -9.52 -5.71 6.37
CA SER A 232 -10.01 -4.35 6.59
C SER A 232 -9.05 -3.32 5.97
N LEU A 233 -7.74 -3.49 6.19
CA LEU A 233 -6.71 -2.54 5.76
C LEU A 233 -6.60 -2.38 4.24
N TRP A 234 -6.97 -3.41 3.47
CA TRP A 234 -7.03 -3.33 2.02
C TRP A 234 -8.09 -2.37 1.49
N VAL A 235 -9.11 -2.08 2.31
CA VAL A 235 -10.26 -1.25 1.91
C VAL A 235 -10.25 0.07 2.65
N LEU A 236 -9.96 0.07 3.95
CA LEU A 236 -9.99 1.26 4.81
C LEU A 236 -8.72 1.39 5.65
N PRO A 237 -8.33 2.60 6.11
CA PRO A 237 -7.49 2.73 7.30
C PRO A 237 -8.19 2.10 8.51
N GLY A 238 -7.41 1.63 9.48
CA GLY A 238 -7.89 0.91 10.65
C GLY A 238 -7.43 1.52 11.97
N HIS A 239 -8.29 1.53 12.98
CA HIS A 239 -7.94 1.81 14.38
C HIS A 239 -7.13 0.66 14.95
N TYR A 240 -6.06 0.96 15.70
CA TYR A 240 -5.29 -0.05 16.39
C TYR A 240 -6.02 -0.48 17.67
N PRO A 241 -6.50 -1.74 17.78
CA PRO A 241 -7.42 -2.12 18.86
C PRO A 241 -6.85 -2.00 20.28
N SER A 242 -5.53 -2.05 20.42
CA SER A 242 -4.85 -1.91 21.72
C SER A 242 -4.60 -0.44 22.12
N SER A 243 -4.90 0.52 21.24
CA SER A 243 -4.82 1.96 21.50
C SER A 243 -6.13 2.52 22.02
N VAL A 244 -6.10 3.72 22.61
CA VAL A 244 -7.32 4.35 23.16
C VAL A 244 -8.25 4.84 22.05
N GLN A 245 -9.52 5.11 22.38
CA GLN A 245 -10.50 5.65 21.43
C GLN A 245 -10.32 7.17 21.25
N PRO A 246 -10.89 7.76 20.18
CA PRO A 246 -10.86 9.21 19.98
C PRO A 246 -11.31 9.99 21.22
N GLY A 247 -10.50 10.97 21.63
CA GLY A 247 -10.80 11.88 22.74
C GLY A 247 -10.42 11.34 24.12
N GLU A 248 -10.05 10.07 24.25
CA GLU A 248 -9.56 9.49 25.50
C GLU A 248 -8.11 9.90 25.76
N VAL A 249 -7.73 9.98 27.04
CA VAL A 249 -6.35 10.23 27.46
C VAL A 249 -5.47 9.07 27.01
N GLY A 250 -4.41 9.36 26.26
CA GLY A 250 -3.54 8.35 25.66
C GLY A 250 -3.30 8.59 24.17
N ILE A 251 -2.68 7.59 23.54
CA ILE A 251 -2.41 7.57 22.10
C ILE A 251 -3.53 6.81 21.39
N ASN A 252 -4.27 7.49 20.52
CA ASN A 252 -5.20 6.88 19.57
C ASN A 252 -4.50 6.66 18.23
N ALA A 253 -4.30 5.40 17.84
CA ALA A 253 -3.46 5.05 16.69
C ALA A 253 -4.26 4.51 15.52
N TYR A 254 -3.90 4.96 14.31
CA TYR A 254 -4.49 4.49 13.05
C TYR A 254 -3.42 4.08 12.05
N PHE A 255 -3.69 2.98 11.36
CA PHE A 255 -2.84 2.40 10.34
C PHE A 255 -3.54 2.42 8.99
N GLY A 256 -2.81 2.79 7.96
CA GLY A 256 -3.35 2.76 6.61
C GLY A 256 -2.26 2.49 5.60
N HIS A 257 -2.58 1.75 4.54
CA HIS A 257 -1.62 1.51 3.49
C HIS A 257 -1.27 2.79 2.73
N ARG A 258 -0.02 2.86 2.26
CA ARG A 258 0.41 3.91 1.33
C ARG A 258 0.17 3.48 -0.10
N MET A 259 -1.09 3.54 -0.51
CA MET A 259 -1.53 3.15 -1.85
C MET A 259 -0.88 4.02 -2.94
N TYR A 260 -0.82 3.51 -4.17
CA TYR A 260 -0.27 4.27 -5.30
C TYR A 260 -1.23 5.32 -5.86
N GLY A 261 -2.52 4.99 -5.93
CA GLY A 261 -3.57 5.89 -6.43
C GLY A 261 -3.77 7.07 -5.50
N LYS A 262 -3.71 8.30 -6.02
CA LYS A 262 -3.90 9.53 -5.23
C LYS A 262 -5.25 9.50 -4.50
N GLY A 263 -5.27 9.97 -3.25
CA GLY A 263 -6.49 10.04 -2.43
C GLY A 263 -6.92 8.73 -1.77
N ARG A 264 -6.25 7.61 -2.07
CA ARG A 264 -6.53 6.31 -1.45
C ARG A 264 -5.78 6.17 -0.13
N HIS A 265 -6.49 5.83 0.95
CA HIS A 265 -5.93 5.59 2.29
C HIS A 265 -4.98 6.72 2.71
N PHE A 266 -3.76 6.36 3.14
CA PHE A 266 -2.72 7.29 3.59
C PHE A 266 -1.63 7.53 2.53
N ASN A 267 -1.94 7.39 1.23
CA ASN A 267 -0.99 7.63 0.13
C ASN A 267 -0.18 8.93 0.30
N ARG A 268 -0.90 10.02 0.62
CA ARG A 268 -0.38 11.39 0.69
C ARG A 268 -0.07 11.85 2.11
N LEU A 269 0.04 10.94 3.07
CA LEU A 269 0.26 11.31 4.47
C LEU A 269 1.59 12.06 4.67
N ASP A 270 2.57 11.89 3.78
CA ASP A 270 3.81 12.66 3.74
C ASP A 270 3.64 14.16 3.42
N GLU A 271 2.48 14.57 2.92
CA GLU A 271 2.15 15.96 2.62
C GLU A 271 1.54 16.70 3.83
N VAL A 272 1.22 15.96 4.90
CA VAL A 272 0.65 16.51 6.14
C VAL A 272 1.77 17.11 6.98
N THR A 273 1.54 18.34 7.43
CA THR A 273 2.53 19.19 8.11
C THR A 273 1.98 19.73 9.43
N PRO A 274 2.85 20.16 10.37
CA PRO A 274 2.40 20.76 11.62
C PRO A 274 1.40 21.91 11.41
N GLY A 275 0.34 21.93 12.21
CA GLY A 275 -0.77 22.88 12.10
C GLY A 275 -1.92 22.43 11.18
N ASP A 276 -1.75 21.39 10.35
CA ASP A 276 -2.86 20.78 9.62
C ASP A 276 -3.82 20.06 10.60
N THR A 277 -5.08 19.87 10.20
CA THR A 277 -6.09 19.25 11.06
C THR A 277 -6.47 17.84 10.61
N ILE A 278 -6.68 16.96 11.59
CA ILE A 278 -7.24 15.62 11.43
C ILE A 278 -8.55 15.58 12.19
N LYS A 279 -9.65 15.29 11.50
CA LYS A 279 -10.98 15.22 12.10
C LYS A 279 -11.50 13.80 12.09
N ILE A 280 -11.94 13.31 13.25
CA ILE A 280 -12.57 12.00 13.41
C ILE A 280 -14.02 12.22 13.84
N GLN A 281 -14.95 11.78 13.01
CA GLN A 281 -16.36 11.67 13.37
C GLN A 281 -16.63 10.25 13.84
N ARG A 282 -17.15 10.10 15.06
CA ARG A 282 -17.48 8.80 15.63
C ARG A 282 -18.54 8.95 16.72
N LYS A 283 -19.57 8.08 16.72
CA LYS A 283 -20.59 7.99 17.77
C LYS A 283 -21.19 9.34 18.17
N GLY A 284 -21.56 10.15 17.17
CA GLY A 284 -22.13 11.48 17.39
C GLY A 284 -21.17 12.57 17.88
N MET A 285 -19.85 12.31 17.87
CA MET A 285 -18.83 13.28 18.28
C MET A 285 -17.87 13.56 17.12
N LEU A 286 -17.45 14.82 17.02
CA LEU A 286 -16.38 15.30 16.16
C LEU A 286 -15.16 15.62 17.01
N TYR A 287 -14.08 14.87 16.81
CA TYR A 287 -12.78 15.09 17.43
C TYR A 287 -11.88 15.77 16.41
N THR A 288 -11.40 16.98 16.72
CA THR A 288 -10.43 17.70 15.90
C THR A 288 -9.08 17.64 16.58
N TYR A 289 -8.10 17.08 15.87
CA TYR A 289 -6.70 17.07 16.27
C TYR A 289 -5.90 18.03 15.38
N VAL A 290 -4.90 18.68 15.98
CA VAL A 290 -3.93 19.52 15.26
C VAL A 290 -2.61 18.77 15.19
N VAL A 291 -2.02 18.72 14.00
CA VAL A 291 -0.77 18.00 13.74
C VAL A 291 0.39 18.72 14.42
N ASP A 292 1.20 17.96 15.16
CA ASP A 292 2.41 18.41 15.84
C ASP A 292 3.66 18.15 15.00
N SER A 293 3.71 16.98 14.36
CA SER A 293 4.90 16.49 13.66
C SER A 293 4.57 15.43 12.60
N SER A 294 5.49 15.26 11.66
CA SER A 294 5.46 14.26 10.60
C SER A 294 6.87 13.72 10.42
N ASP A 295 7.10 12.48 10.88
CA ASP A 295 8.41 11.87 10.99
C ASP A 295 8.54 10.66 10.04
N ILE A 296 9.72 10.46 9.44
CA ILE A 296 10.07 9.21 8.74
C ILE A 296 10.98 8.40 9.66
N ILE A 297 10.58 7.19 9.99
CA ILE A 297 11.22 6.35 11.02
C ILE A 297 11.46 4.93 10.51
N GLU A 298 12.32 4.18 11.22
CA GLU A 298 12.41 2.74 11.04
C GLU A 298 11.21 2.00 11.69
N PRO A 299 10.78 0.84 11.17
CA PRO A 299 9.69 0.06 11.77
C PRO A 299 9.93 -0.31 13.25
N SER A 300 11.18 -0.57 13.63
CA SER A 300 11.61 -0.88 15.00
C SER A 300 11.34 0.26 15.99
N GLU A 301 11.32 1.50 15.51
CA GLU A 301 11.05 2.67 16.35
C GLU A 301 9.55 2.88 16.61
N LEU A 302 8.67 2.29 15.82
CA LEU A 302 7.23 2.57 15.85
C LEU A 302 6.63 2.41 17.26
N GLY A 303 7.09 1.41 18.01
CA GLY A 303 6.66 1.15 19.38
C GLY A 303 6.78 2.36 20.31
N ARG A 304 7.81 3.20 20.13
CA ARG A 304 8.04 4.39 20.97
C ARG A 304 6.96 5.46 20.80
N PHE A 305 6.29 5.49 19.64
CA PHE A 305 5.21 6.43 19.35
C PHE A 305 3.85 5.90 19.78
N ILE A 306 3.61 4.59 19.61
CA ILE A 306 2.32 3.96 19.93
C ILE A 306 2.14 3.77 21.43
N TYR A 307 3.22 3.44 22.15
CA TYR A 307 3.20 3.19 23.60
C TYR A 307 3.73 4.36 24.43
N GLU A 308 3.83 5.55 23.83
CA GLU A 308 4.19 6.77 24.56
C GLU A 308 3.17 7.04 25.67
N ARG A 309 3.65 7.31 26.89
CA ARG A 309 2.77 7.70 27.99
C ARG A 309 2.48 9.20 27.91
N THR A 310 1.20 9.54 27.92
CA THR A 310 0.69 10.91 27.86
C THR A 310 -0.53 11.03 28.77
N ASP A 311 -0.67 12.18 29.42
CA ASP A 311 -1.86 12.60 30.17
C ASP A 311 -2.84 13.41 29.30
N GLU A 312 -2.47 13.67 28.05
CA GLU A 312 -3.28 14.34 27.05
C GLU A 312 -3.80 13.37 25.97
N PRO A 313 -4.99 13.62 25.37
CA PRO A 313 -5.46 12.90 24.20
C PRO A 313 -4.62 13.24 22.95
N ARG A 314 -4.00 12.22 22.36
CA ARG A 314 -3.09 12.34 21.21
C ARG A 314 -3.51 11.39 20.10
N ILE A 315 -3.18 11.74 18.85
CA ILE A 315 -3.41 10.89 17.67
C ILE A 315 -2.10 10.55 16.98
N VAL A 316 -2.01 9.32 16.47
CA VAL A 316 -0.90 8.85 15.63
C VAL A 316 -1.45 8.21 14.37
N LEU A 317 -1.04 8.69 13.19
CA LEU A 317 -1.34 8.08 11.89
C LEU A 317 -0.07 7.46 11.31
N VAL A 318 -0.15 6.21 10.87
CA VAL A 318 1.01 5.43 10.42
C VAL A 318 0.80 4.90 9.01
N THR A 319 1.79 5.09 8.14
CA THR A 319 1.83 4.45 6.83
C THR A 319 3.23 4.02 6.42
N CYS A 320 3.34 3.20 5.38
CA CYS A 320 4.63 2.70 4.87
C CYS A 320 5.38 3.74 4.02
N HIS A 321 6.71 3.72 4.05
CA HIS A 321 7.55 4.57 3.20
C HIS A 321 8.80 3.81 2.70
N PRO A 322 9.26 4.02 1.45
CA PRO A 322 8.62 4.76 0.36
C PRO A 322 7.44 3.98 -0.26
N LYS A 323 6.70 4.62 -1.17
CA LYS A 323 5.74 3.91 -2.03
C LYS A 323 6.48 2.84 -2.84
N GLN A 324 6.11 1.57 -2.68
CA GLN A 324 6.74 0.47 -3.40
C GLN A 324 5.76 -0.63 -3.78
N MET A 325 6.02 -1.25 -4.93
CA MET A 325 5.15 -2.21 -5.62
C MET A 325 5.53 -3.64 -5.24
N THR A 326 6.77 -3.81 -4.78
CA THR A 326 7.40 -5.08 -4.44
C THR A 326 8.32 -4.88 -3.25
N GLY A 327 8.41 -5.87 -2.36
CA GLY A 327 9.29 -5.83 -1.18
C GLY A 327 8.66 -5.15 0.03
N VAL A 328 9.38 -5.21 1.16
CA VAL A 328 8.93 -4.63 2.43
C VAL A 328 9.43 -3.18 2.56
N PRO A 329 8.54 -2.20 2.84
CA PRO A 329 8.93 -0.83 3.06
C PRO A 329 9.84 -0.68 4.26
N LYS A 330 11.00 -0.10 3.96
CA LYS A 330 12.10 0.12 4.89
C LYS A 330 11.73 1.08 6.01
N TYR A 331 10.81 1.99 5.77
CA TYR A 331 10.47 3.05 6.71
C TYR A 331 8.96 3.16 6.93
N ARG A 332 8.58 3.95 7.93
CA ARG A 332 7.21 4.37 8.20
C ARG A 332 7.16 5.90 8.21
N ILE A 333 6.05 6.46 7.75
CA ILE A 333 5.67 7.84 8.05
C ILE A 333 4.79 7.77 9.29
N VAL A 334 5.08 8.63 10.27
CA VAL A 334 4.32 8.79 11.50
C VAL A 334 3.92 10.25 11.64
N VAL A 335 2.61 10.51 11.57
CA VAL A 335 2.04 11.84 11.82
C VAL A 335 1.44 11.83 13.22
N ARG A 336 1.82 12.81 14.04
CA ARG A 336 1.31 12.99 15.40
C ARG A 336 0.48 14.25 15.53
N GLY A 337 -0.48 14.25 16.43
CA GLY A 337 -1.21 15.46 16.82
C GLY A 337 -1.80 15.39 18.22
N HIS A 338 -2.25 16.54 18.70
CA HIS A 338 -2.98 16.68 19.97
C HIS A 338 -4.44 17.04 19.71
N LEU A 339 -5.32 16.64 20.63
CA LEU A 339 -6.73 16.99 20.56
C LEU A 339 -6.91 18.49 20.84
N GLU A 340 -7.49 19.20 19.88
CA GLU A 340 -7.89 20.60 20.02
C GLU A 340 -9.32 20.71 20.56
N SER A 341 -10.22 19.87 20.07
CA SER A 341 -11.62 19.89 20.50
C SER A 341 -12.33 18.55 20.31
N ALA A 342 -13.31 18.29 21.18
CA ALA A 342 -14.28 17.22 21.05
C ALA A 342 -15.68 17.80 21.23
N GLN A 343 -16.52 17.73 20.20
CA GLN A 343 -17.83 18.37 20.18
C GLN A 343 -18.90 17.41 19.65
N PRO A 344 -20.12 17.42 20.22
CA PRO A 344 -21.25 16.70 19.63
C PRO A 344 -21.53 17.18 18.21
N ILE A 345 -21.96 16.27 17.35
CA ILE A 345 -22.43 16.58 16.00
C ILE A 345 -23.96 16.63 16.05
N GLY A 346 -24.51 17.84 16.15
CA GLY A 346 -25.96 18.06 16.26
C GLY A 346 -26.31 19.45 16.72
#